data_AF-A0A1S8SKY4-F1
#
_entry.id   AF-A0A1S8SKY4-F1
#
_cell.length_a   1.000
_cell.length_b   1.000
_cell.length_c   1.000
_cell.angle_alpha   90.00
_cell.angle_beta   90.00
_cell.angle_gamma   90.00
#
_symmetry.space_group_name_H-M   'P 1'
#
loop_
_entity.id
_entity.type
_entity.pdbx_description
1 polymer ?
#
loop_
_entity_poly.entity_id
_entity_poly.type
_entity_poly.pdbx_seq_one_letter_code
_entity_poly.pdbx_strand_id
1 'polypeptide(L)'
;MVANNAFMIKEMKEKVEKEGIEKGIEKERESSRLKDIRRVKNLLIKKFGDLNSDYNEKIENLDSDKLNLIIEDILDIESIKDVEKYF
;
A
#
# COMPACT_ATOMS: atom_id res chain seq x y z
N MET A 1 -2.15 -42.04 23.78
CA MET A 1 -2.20 -40.63 24.21
C MET A 1 -1.06 -39.77 23.65
N VAL A 2 0.18 -40.26 23.53
CA VAL A 2 1.37 -39.46 23.15
C VAL A 2 1.36 -38.97 21.69
N ALA A 3 0.87 -39.76 20.74
CA ALA A 3 0.86 -39.40 19.31
C ALA A 3 -0.05 -38.19 19.00
N ASN A 4 -1.15 -38.04 19.74
CA ASN A 4 -2.08 -36.93 19.55
C ASN A 4 -1.46 -35.59 19.96
N ASN A 5 -0.66 -35.58 21.03
CA ASN A 5 0.00 -34.35 21.50
C ASN A 5 1.09 -33.89 20.54
N ALA A 6 1.86 -34.82 19.96
CA ALA A 6 2.88 -34.49 18.96
C ALA A 6 2.26 -33.92 17.68
N PHE A 7 1.14 -34.49 17.23
CA PHE A 7 0.39 -33.99 16.08
C PHE A 7 -0.17 -32.58 16.33
N MET A 8 -0.80 -32.34 17.49
CA MET A 8 -1.33 -31.03 17.86
C MET A 8 -0.22 -29.96 17.98
N ILE A 9 0.95 -30.30 18.53
CA ILE A 9 2.08 -29.36 18.62
C ILE A 9 2.59 -28.98 17.22
N LYS A 10 2.61 -29.94 16.28
CA LYS A 10 3.02 -29.69 14.90
C LYS A 10 2.05 -28.74 14.19
N GLU A 11 0.75 -29.01 14.27
CA GLU A 11 -0.31 -28.15 13.71
C GLU A 11 -0.25 -26.73 14.28
N MET A 12 -0.04 -26.58 15.60
CA MET A 12 0.10 -25.26 16.24
C MET A 12 1.33 -24.50 15.74
N LYS A 13 2.48 -25.18 15.56
CA LYS A 13 3.69 -24.54 15.02
C LYS A 13 3.48 -24.07 13.58
N GLU A 14 2.92 -24.91 12.72
CA GLU A 14 2.64 -24.55 11.32
C GLU A 14 1.68 -23.36 11.22
N LYS A 15 0.67 -23.31 12.09
CA LYS A 15 -0.27 -22.17 12.15
C LYS A 15 0.42 -20.87 12.56
N VAL A 16 1.23 -20.90 13.62
CA VAL A 16 1.97 -19.72 14.10
C VAL A 16 2.96 -19.21 13.05
N GLU A 17 3.65 -20.11 12.36
CA GLU A 17 4.57 -19.75 11.27
C GLU A 17 3.84 -19.09 10.10
N LYS A 18 2.71 -19.65 9.65
CA LYS A 18 1.88 -19.06 8.60
C LYS A 18 1.37 -17.67 8.97
N GLU A 19 0.78 -17.52 10.16
CA GLU A 19 0.31 -16.21 10.64
C GLU A 19 1.46 -15.19 10.76
N GLY A 20 2.66 -15.64 11.15
CA GLY A 20 3.85 -14.79 11.21
C GLY A 20 4.28 -14.27 9.84
N ILE A 21 4.28 -15.13 8.83
CA ILE A 21 4.60 -14.78 7.45
C ILE A 21 3.56 -13.82 6.87
N GLU A 22 2.27 -14.11 7.05
CA GLU A 22 1.18 -13.26 6.56
C GLU A 22 1.25 -11.85 7.14
N LYS A 23 1.47 -11.72 8.46
CA LYS A 23 1.66 -10.42 9.13
C LYS A 23 2.90 -9.68 8.64
N GLY A 24 3.98 -10.40 8.33
CA GLY A 24 5.19 -9.82 7.76
C GLY A 24 4.93 -9.20 6.39
N ILE A 25 4.26 -9.94 5.51
CA ILE A 25 3.87 -9.50 4.16
C ILE A 25 2.92 -8.29 4.23
N GLU A 26 1.94 -8.32 5.14
CA GLU A 26 0.98 -7.22 5.33
C GLU A 26 1.69 -5.92 5.73
N LYS A 27 2.61 -5.98 6.70
CA LYS A 27 3.40 -4.82 7.13
C LYS A 27 4.31 -4.27 6.03
N GLU A 28 4.91 -5.15 5.23
CA GLU A 28 5.72 -4.74 4.09
C GLU A 28 4.87 -4.03 3.03
N ARG A 29 3.70 -4.59 2.71
CA ARG A 29 2.73 -3.99 1.78
C ARG A 29 2.26 -2.62 2.27
N GLU A 30 1.89 -2.51 3.53
CA GLU A 30 1.50 -1.23 4.14
C GLU A 30 2.63 -0.21 4.07
N SER A 31 3.86 -0.63 4.40
CA SER A 31 5.05 0.23 4.31
C SER A 31 5.35 0.66 2.87
N SER A 32 5.16 -0.23 1.90
CA SER A 32 5.33 0.10 0.47
C SER A 32 4.27 1.12 0.04
N ARG A 33 3.01 0.87 0.38
CA ARG A 33 1.89 1.77 0.05
C ARG A 33 2.10 3.17 0.64
N LEU A 34 2.57 3.28 1.88
CA LEU A 34 2.90 4.57 2.48
C LEU A 34 4.01 5.31 1.73
N LYS A 35 5.02 4.59 1.21
CA LYS A 35 6.07 5.18 0.37
C LYS A 35 5.49 5.66 -0.96
N ASP A 36 4.58 4.92 -1.56
CA ASP A 36 3.96 5.27 -2.83
C ASP A 36 3.04 6.49 -2.70
N ILE A 37 2.23 6.56 -1.63
CA ILE A 37 1.46 7.76 -1.25
C ILE A 37 2.38 8.98 -1.16
N ARG A 38 3.47 8.87 -0.39
CA ARG A 38 4.43 9.96 -0.22
C ARG A 38 5.07 10.36 -1.56
N ARG A 39 5.38 9.39 -2.41
CA ARG A 39 5.96 9.63 -3.74
C ARG A 39 5.00 10.37 -4.65
N VAL A 40 3.75 9.93 -4.75
CA VAL A 40 2.69 10.60 -5.53
C VAL A 40 2.53 12.04 -5.06
N LYS A 41 2.33 12.27 -3.75
CA LYS A 41 2.18 13.62 -3.20
C LYS A 41 3.37 14.51 -3.54
N ASN A 42 4.60 14.03 -3.36
CA ASN A 42 5.80 14.79 -3.68
C ASN A 42 5.91 15.14 -5.16
N LEU A 43 5.54 14.22 -6.06
CA LEU A 43 5.58 14.44 -7.50
C LEU A 43 4.56 15.50 -7.93
N LEU A 44 3.32 15.38 -7.44
CA LEU A 44 2.26 16.33 -7.72
C LEU A 44 2.59 17.72 -7.13
N ILE A 45 3.14 17.79 -5.92
CA ILE A 45 3.58 19.05 -5.31
C ILE A 45 4.68 19.70 -6.14
N LYS A 46 5.65 18.92 -6.62
CA LYS A 46 6.72 19.45 -7.50
C LYS A 46 6.20 19.96 -8.83
N LYS A 47 5.16 19.35 -9.40
CA LYS A 47 4.61 19.72 -10.72
C LYS A 47 3.63 20.89 -10.64
N PHE A 48 2.77 20.92 -9.61
CA PHE A 48 1.62 21.83 -9.53
C PHE A 48 1.63 22.78 -8.33
N GLY A 49 2.55 22.60 -7.38
CA GLY A 49 2.55 23.32 -6.10
C GLY A 49 1.68 22.65 -5.04
N ASP A 50 1.31 23.38 -3.99
CA ASP A 50 0.62 22.81 -2.83
C ASP A 50 -0.68 22.08 -3.20
N LEU A 51 -0.84 20.87 -2.65
CA LEU A 51 -2.06 20.09 -2.77
C LEU A 51 -3.06 20.52 -1.70
N ASN A 52 -4.31 20.76 -2.11
CA ASN A 52 -5.39 20.99 -1.15
C ASN A 52 -5.67 19.74 -0.29
N SER A 53 -6.44 19.90 0.78
CA SER A 53 -6.76 18.79 1.71
C SER A 53 -7.54 17.66 1.04
N ASP A 54 -8.43 17.97 0.09
CA ASP A 54 -9.26 16.99 -0.61
C ASP A 54 -8.42 16.02 -1.46
N TYR A 55 -7.49 16.53 -2.27
CA TYR A 55 -6.57 15.66 -3.03
C TYR A 55 -5.66 14.85 -2.11
N ASN A 56 -5.22 15.43 -0.97
CA ASN A 56 -4.40 14.72 -0.01
C ASN A 56 -5.09 13.48 0.57
N GLU A 57 -6.37 13.62 0.95
CA GLU A 57 -7.17 12.53 1.51
C GLU A 57 -7.50 11.48 0.43
N LYS A 58 -7.86 11.93 -0.78
CA LYS A 58 -8.12 11.01 -1.90
C LYS A 58 -6.90 10.16 -2.23
N ILE A 59 -5.71 10.75 -2.31
CA ILE A 59 -4.46 10.01 -2.57
C ILE A 59 -4.16 9.02 -1.44
N GLU A 60 -4.39 9.39 -0.19
CA GLU A 60 -4.17 8.49 0.97
C GLU A 60 -5.10 7.28 1.00
N ASN A 61 -6.24 7.36 0.31
CA ASN A 61 -7.22 6.28 0.21
C ASN A 61 -7.05 5.39 -1.03
N LEU A 62 -6.15 5.74 -1.95
CA LEU A 62 -5.86 4.95 -3.15
C LEU A 62 -5.19 3.61 -2.80
N ASP A 63 -5.51 2.58 -3.58
CA ASP A 63 -4.74 1.33 -3.58
C ASP A 63 -3.38 1.51 -4.27
N SER A 64 -2.49 0.54 -4.09
CA SER A 64 -1.13 0.57 -4.65
C SER A 64 -1.11 0.63 -6.18
N ASP A 65 -2.08 0.03 -6.87
CA ASP A 65 -2.10 0.00 -8.33
C ASP A 65 -2.43 1.38 -8.88
N LYS A 66 -3.45 2.04 -8.34
CA LYS A 66 -3.80 3.42 -8.70
C LYS A 66 -2.68 4.41 -8.36
N LEU A 67 -2.01 4.24 -7.22
CA LEU A 67 -0.83 5.05 -6.86
C LEU A 67 0.31 4.88 -7.87
N ASN A 68 0.59 3.64 -8.30
CA ASN A 68 1.62 3.37 -9.30
C ASN A 68 1.26 3.96 -10.66
N LEU A 69 0.00 3.87 -11.10
CA LEU A 69 -0.45 4.49 -12.35
C LEU A 69 -0.24 6.03 -12.34
N ILE A 70 -0.50 6.70 -11.21
CA ILE A 70 -0.20 8.13 -11.08
C ILE A 70 1.31 8.40 -11.22
N ILE A 71 2.15 7.53 -10.68
CA ILE A 71 3.61 7.66 -10.79
C ILE A 71 4.08 7.46 -12.24
N GLU A 72 3.50 6.49 -12.95
CA GLU A 72 3.83 6.18 -14.34
C GLU A 72 3.39 7.31 -15.29
N ASP A 73 2.16 7.79 -15.14
CA ASP A 73 1.57 8.84 -15.97
C ASP A 73 1.98 10.26 -15.54
N ILE A 74 2.85 10.44 -14.54
CA ILE A 74 3.12 11.76 -13.94
C ILE A 74 3.55 12.83 -14.96
N LEU A 75 4.22 12.42 -16.04
CA LEU A 75 4.64 13.32 -17.10
C LEU A 75 3.47 13.75 -17.99
N ASP A 76 2.50 12.87 -18.20
CA ASP A 76 1.31 13.05 -19.03
C ASP A 76 0.15 13.76 -18.30
N ILE A 77 0.18 13.82 -16.97
CA ILE A 77 -0.78 14.60 -16.16
C ILE A 77 -0.48 16.09 -16.35
N GLU A 78 -1.30 16.83 -17.09
CA GLU A 78 -1.07 18.24 -17.43
C GLU A 78 -1.63 19.21 -16.37
N SER A 79 -2.62 18.76 -15.59
CA SER A 79 -3.24 19.52 -14.52
C SER A 79 -3.53 18.67 -13.28
N ILE A 80 -3.71 19.31 -12.12
CA ILE A 80 -4.09 18.59 -10.89
C ILE A 80 -5.43 17.86 -11.03
N LYS A 81 -6.33 18.35 -11.89
CA LYS A 81 -7.63 17.71 -12.15
C LYS A 81 -7.49 16.40 -12.91
N ASP A 82 -6.43 16.22 -13.70
CA ASP A 82 -6.25 14.99 -14.47
C ASP A 82 -5.97 13.80 -13.55
N VAL A 83 -5.52 14.05 -12.31
CA VAL A 83 -5.37 13.04 -11.26
C VAL A 83 -6.73 12.47 -10.83
N GLU A 84 -7.83 13.19 -11.05
CA GLU A 84 -9.17 12.72 -10.67
C GLU A 84 -9.60 11.45 -11.39
N LYS A 85 -9.01 11.15 -12.56
CA LYS A 85 -9.27 9.89 -13.30
C LYS A 85 -8.87 8.62 -12.52
N TYR A 86 -8.10 8.77 -11.45
CA TYR A 86 -7.63 7.66 -10.62
C TYR A 86 -8.43 7.44 -9.34
N PHE A 87 -9.27 8.39 -8.92
CA PHE A 87 -10.01 8.25 -7.66
C PHE A 87 -11.10 7.19 -7.73
#